data_AF-A2BMT9-F1
#
_entry.id   AF-A2BMT9-F1
#
_cell.length_a   1.000
_cell.length_b   1.000
_cell.length_c   1.000
_cell.angle_alpha   90.00
_cell.angle_beta   90.00
_cell.angle_gamma   90.00
#
_symmetry.space_group_name_H-M   'P 1'
#
loop_
_entity.id
_entity.type
_entity.pdbx_description
1 polymer ?
#
loop_
_entity_poly.entity_id
_entity_poly.type
_entity_poly.pdbx_seq_one_letter_code
_entity_poly.pdbx_strand_id
1 'polypeptide(L)'
;MVLGGVEVYKWLRSQGVPEDLARRALRLAQKATMARLAEDEAVVLVPSQRLHQQNPVHSATHWDLLDIVEGRQPRHVDISVGRLPEDQQVYTVKITREDATCQCPLTRLAGAPLCVHRLAAAVLLYERGRADLLAWLPEAAKRYSEWLLRKRKRRTGHPARAKPLPLNTP
;
A
#
# COMPACT_ATOMS: atom_id res chain seq x y z
N MET A 1 -25.16 -4.74 -0.74
CA MET A 1 -25.42 -3.31 -1.01
C MET A 1 -24.15 -2.74 -1.61
N VAL A 2 -24.14 -2.33 -2.88
CA VAL A 2 -22.96 -1.70 -3.48
C VAL A 2 -23.07 -0.21 -3.16
N LEU A 3 -22.26 0.27 -2.21
CA LEU A 3 -22.21 1.70 -1.92
C LEU A 3 -21.69 2.44 -3.14
N GLY A 4 -22.26 3.60 -3.44
CA GLY A 4 -21.76 4.42 -4.53
C GLY A 4 -20.35 4.93 -4.21
N GLY A 5 -19.46 5.05 -5.21
CA GLY A 5 -18.09 5.53 -4.99
C GLY A 5 -18.00 6.91 -4.30
N VAL A 6 -19.06 7.72 -4.38
CA VAL A 6 -19.21 8.99 -3.67
C VAL A 6 -19.42 8.81 -2.16
N GLU A 7 -20.18 7.81 -1.73
CA GLU A 7 -20.44 7.52 -0.32
C GLU A 7 -19.18 7.01 0.37
N VAL A 8 -18.49 6.08 -0.28
CA VAL A 8 -17.19 5.57 0.20
C VAL A 8 -16.15 6.69 0.26
N TYR A 9 -16.14 7.60 -0.73
CA TYR A 9 -15.29 8.79 -0.68
C TYR A 9 -15.58 9.65 0.54
N LYS A 10 -16.85 10.00 0.79
CA LYS A 10 -17.27 10.79 1.96
C LYS A 10 -16.89 10.10 3.26
N TRP A 11 -17.08 8.79 3.35
CA TRP A 11 -16.66 7.98 4.50
C TRP A 11 -15.14 8.05 4.72
N LEU A 12 -14.31 7.82 3.70
CA LEU A 12 -12.85 7.95 3.83
C LEU A 12 -12.44 9.34 4.34
N ARG A 13 -13.10 10.40 3.83
CA ARG A 13 -12.84 11.77 4.27
C ARG A 13 -13.25 11.99 5.72
N SER A 14 -14.35 11.41 6.19
CA SER A 14 -14.76 11.49 7.59
C SER A 14 -13.80 10.75 8.54
N GLN A 15 -13.07 9.75 8.04
CA GLN A 15 -11.98 9.11 8.79
C GLN A 15 -10.67 9.92 8.81
N GLY A 16 -10.64 11.12 8.22
CA GLY A 16 -9.44 11.97 8.17
C GLY A 16 -8.44 11.59 7.06
N VAL A 17 -8.80 10.72 6.11
CA VAL A 17 -7.91 10.29 5.02
C VAL A 17 -7.73 11.43 4.01
N PRO A 18 -6.49 11.85 3.65
CA PRO A 18 -6.24 12.90 2.66
C PRO A 18 -6.88 12.62 1.29
N GLU A 19 -7.35 13.67 0.62
CA GLU A 19 -8.12 13.57 -0.63
C GLU A 19 -7.38 12.77 -1.73
N ASP A 20 -6.12 13.10 -1.99
CA ASP A 20 -5.31 12.40 -3.00
C ASP A 20 -5.22 10.90 -2.72
N LEU A 21 -5.10 10.54 -1.44
CA LEU A 21 -4.95 9.17 -1.01
C LEU A 21 -6.29 8.43 -1.09
N ALA A 22 -7.40 9.09 -0.74
CA ALA A 22 -8.75 8.56 -0.88
C ALA A 22 -9.12 8.28 -2.34
N ARG A 23 -8.88 9.24 -3.25
CA ARG A 23 -9.15 9.06 -4.69
C ARG A 23 -8.35 7.89 -5.27
N ARG A 24 -7.09 7.74 -4.88
CA ARG A 24 -6.23 6.63 -5.32
C ARG A 24 -6.67 5.29 -4.74
N ALA A 25 -7.13 5.26 -3.49
CA ALA A 25 -7.62 4.05 -2.84
C ALA A 25 -8.90 3.53 -3.52
N LEU A 26 -9.86 4.41 -3.82
CA LEU A 26 -11.09 4.05 -4.53
C LEU A 26 -10.82 3.37 -5.88
N ARG A 27 -9.92 3.95 -6.69
CA ARG A 27 -9.54 3.35 -7.98
C ARG A 27 -8.88 1.98 -7.82
N LEU A 28 -8.10 1.81 -6.75
CA LEU A 28 -7.38 0.57 -6.51
C LEU A 28 -8.26 -0.54 -5.93
N ALA A 29 -9.25 -0.16 -5.11
CA ALA A 29 -10.20 -1.07 -4.51
C ALA A 29 -11.07 -1.81 -5.54
N GLN A 30 -11.38 -1.16 -6.67
CA GLN A 30 -12.10 -1.77 -7.80
C GLN A 30 -11.41 -3.03 -8.36
N LYS A 31 -10.10 -3.15 -8.17
CA LYS A 31 -9.28 -4.26 -8.64
C LYS A 31 -8.78 -5.13 -7.48
N ALA A 32 -9.20 -4.86 -6.25
CA ALA A 32 -8.81 -5.62 -5.07
C ALA A 32 -9.70 -6.86 -4.91
N THR A 33 -9.15 -7.91 -4.31
CA THR A 33 -9.85 -9.19 -4.13
C THR A 33 -9.77 -9.65 -2.68
N MET A 34 -10.90 -10.10 -2.14
CA MET A 34 -10.93 -10.73 -0.82
C MET A 34 -10.35 -12.15 -0.93
N ALA A 35 -9.21 -12.40 -0.30
CA ALA A 35 -8.61 -13.73 -0.25
C ALA A 35 -9.15 -14.55 0.94
N ARG A 36 -9.41 -13.90 2.07
CA ARG A 36 -10.00 -14.55 3.25
C ARG A 36 -10.79 -13.56 4.08
N LEU A 37 -11.90 -14.01 4.63
CA LEU A 37 -12.71 -13.26 5.59
C LEU A 37 -13.09 -14.16 6.76
N ALA A 38 -12.61 -13.84 7.95
CA ALA A 38 -12.96 -14.49 9.21
C ALA A 38 -13.66 -13.47 10.14
N GLU A 39 -13.98 -13.88 11.37
CA GLU A 39 -14.72 -13.06 12.33
C GLU A 39 -13.91 -11.83 12.78
N ASP A 40 -12.65 -12.01 13.13
CA ASP A 40 -11.77 -11.00 13.70
C ASP A 40 -10.71 -10.49 12.71
N GLU A 41 -10.61 -11.11 11.54
CA GLU A 41 -9.59 -10.80 10.55
C GLU A 41 -10.04 -10.93 9.09
N ALA A 42 -9.36 -10.18 8.22
CA ALA A 42 -9.52 -10.26 6.79
C ALA A 42 -8.17 -10.19 6.07
N VAL A 43 -8.09 -10.86 4.92
CA VAL A 43 -6.93 -10.83 4.03
C VAL A 43 -7.40 -10.36 2.66
N VAL A 44 -6.86 -9.22 2.21
CA VAL A 44 -7.19 -8.62 0.92
C VAL A 44 -5.94 -8.58 0.05
N LEU A 45 -6.09 -8.99 -1.20
CA LEU A 45 -5.09 -8.85 -2.25
C LEU A 45 -5.35 -7.52 -2.98
N VAL A 46 -4.34 -6.65 -3.01
CA VAL A 46 -4.46 -5.32 -3.61
C VAL A 46 -3.39 -5.14 -4.68
N PRO A 47 -3.74 -4.76 -5.92
CA PRO A 47 -2.75 -4.58 -6.98
C PRO A 47 -1.68 -3.54 -6.64
N SER A 48 -0.47 -3.79 -7.11
CA SER A 48 0.65 -2.87 -6.97
C SER A 48 0.56 -1.74 -7.99
N GLN A 49 0.62 -0.48 -7.54
CA GLN A 49 0.62 0.68 -8.44
C GLN A 49 2.02 1.08 -8.96
N ARG A 50 3.12 0.42 -8.56
CA ARG A 50 4.49 0.99 -8.69
C ARG A 50 5.66 0.01 -8.89
N LEU A 51 5.43 -1.25 -9.22
CA LEU A 51 6.55 -2.21 -9.28
C LEU A 51 7.44 -2.07 -10.53
N HIS A 52 6.93 -1.47 -11.61
CA HIS A 52 7.77 -1.08 -12.76
C HIS A 52 8.87 -0.05 -12.43
N GLN A 53 8.82 0.56 -11.23
CA GLN A 53 9.79 1.56 -10.75
C GLN A 53 10.69 1.05 -9.60
N GLN A 54 10.52 -0.20 -9.16
CA GLN A 54 11.36 -0.77 -8.10
C GLN A 54 12.53 -1.53 -8.72
N ASN A 55 13.72 -1.33 -8.15
CA ASN A 55 14.86 -2.19 -8.46
C ASN A 55 14.46 -3.64 -8.14
N PRO A 56 14.77 -4.61 -9.01
CA PRO A 56 14.34 -5.99 -8.83
C PRO A 56 14.81 -6.52 -7.47
N VAL A 57 13.85 -6.99 -6.67
CA VAL A 57 14.10 -7.63 -5.37
C VAL A 57 13.72 -9.09 -5.52
N HIS A 58 14.64 -10.03 -5.30
CA HIS A 58 14.40 -11.47 -5.51
C HIS A 58 13.11 -11.96 -4.83
N SER A 59 12.15 -12.46 -5.62
CA SER A 59 10.92 -13.07 -5.11
C SER A 59 10.42 -14.18 -6.05
N ALA A 60 10.02 -15.30 -5.46
CA ALA A 60 9.65 -16.55 -6.11
C ALA A 60 8.45 -16.44 -7.08
N THR A 61 8.44 -17.28 -8.12
CA THR A 61 7.40 -17.32 -9.15
C THR A 61 6.21 -18.21 -8.75
N HIS A 62 5.09 -18.12 -9.48
CA HIS A 62 3.92 -18.99 -9.29
C HIS A 62 4.27 -20.48 -9.49
N TRP A 63 5.21 -20.80 -10.39
CA TRP A 63 5.69 -22.16 -10.61
C TRP A 63 6.58 -22.66 -9.47
N ASP A 64 7.36 -21.77 -8.84
CA ASP A 64 8.08 -22.10 -7.62
C ASP A 64 7.11 -22.36 -6.46
N LEU A 65 6.01 -21.58 -6.37
CA LEU A 65 4.96 -21.82 -5.38
C LEU A 65 4.23 -23.15 -5.61
N LEU A 66 3.95 -23.50 -6.88
CA LEU A 66 3.35 -24.80 -7.24
C LEU A 66 4.31 -25.97 -6.99
N ASP A 67 5.57 -25.85 -7.42
CA ASP A 67 6.58 -26.89 -7.17
C ASP A 67 6.81 -27.07 -5.64
N ILE A 68 6.74 -26.00 -4.82
CA ILE A 68 6.77 -26.09 -3.35
C ILE A 68 5.52 -26.81 -2.80
N VAL A 69 4.31 -26.49 -3.28
CA VAL A 69 3.07 -27.17 -2.85
C VAL A 69 3.08 -28.65 -3.27
N GLU A 70 3.73 -28.97 -4.39
CA GLU A 70 3.89 -30.33 -4.91
C GLU A 70 5.12 -31.08 -4.37
N GLY A 71 5.88 -30.50 -3.44
CA GLY A 71 7.03 -31.13 -2.77
C GLY A 71 8.28 -31.29 -3.64
N ARG A 72 8.38 -30.56 -4.76
CA ARG A 72 9.52 -30.57 -5.68
C ARG A 72 10.50 -29.43 -5.34
N GLN A 73 11.77 -29.59 -5.75
CA GLN A 73 12.74 -28.50 -5.65
C GLN A 73 12.43 -27.41 -6.68
N PRO A 74 12.37 -26.13 -6.28
CA PRO A 74 12.10 -25.02 -7.20
C PRO A 74 13.23 -24.93 -8.22
N ARG A 75 12.87 -24.96 -9.50
CA ARG A 75 13.80 -25.07 -10.64
C ARG A 75 14.72 -23.85 -10.82
N HIS A 76 14.47 -22.76 -10.05
CA HIS A 76 15.13 -21.45 -10.05
C HIS A 76 15.03 -20.68 -11.38
N VAL A 77 14.38 -19.51 -11.36
CA VAL A 77 14.41 -18.55 -12.49
C VAL A 77 14.41 -17.11 -11.98
N ASP A 78 15.47 -16.37 -12.32
CA ASP A 78 15.56 -14.91 -12.13
C ASP A 78 14.49 -14.18 -12.94
N ILE A 79 13.42 -13.74 -12.27
CA ILE A 79 12.46 -12.80 -12.85
C ILE A 79 12.55 -11.50 -12.05
N SER A 80 13.01 -10.43 -12.70
CA SER A 80 12.85 -9.08 -12.19
C SER A 80 11.38 -8.84 -11.85
N VAL A 81 11.07 -8.47 -10.61
CA VAL A 81 9.71 -8.15 -10.11
C VAL A 81 8.99 -7.06 -10.94
N GLY A 82 9.66 -6.46 -11.91
CA GLY A 82 9.07 -5.58 -12.92
C GLY A 82 8.48 -6.25 -14.18
N ARG A 83 8.37 -7.59 -14.27
CA ARG A 83 7.87 -8.29 -15.49
C ARG A 83 6.73 -9.29 -15.29
N LEU A 84 6.10 -9.36 -14.12
CA LEU A 84 4.80 -10.04 -14.02
C LEU A 84 3.74 -9.20 -14.74
N PRO A 85 2.72 -9.80 -15.38
CA PRO A 85 1.53 -9.06 -15.81
C PRO A 85 0.97 -8.23 -14.65
N GLU A 86 0.55 -6.98 -14.90
CA GLU A 86 0.13 -6.03 -13.83
C GLU A 86 -0.99 -6.59 -12.94
N ASP A 87 -1.82 -7.45 -13.50
CA ASP A 87 -2.91 -8.20 -12.85
C ASP A 87 -2.43 -9.25 -11.86
N GLN A 88 -1.20 -9.75 -11.98
CA GLN A 88 -0.62 -10.76 -11.10
C GLN A 88 0.23 -10.15 -9.96
N GLN A 89 0.42 -8.84 -9.98
CA GLN A 89 1.24 -8.13 -9.01
C GLN A 89 0.40 -7.59 -7.85
N VAL A 90 0.22 -8.39 -6.81
CA VAL A 90 -0.60 -8.01 -5.64
C VAL A 90 0.22 -7.90 -4.36
N TYR A 91 -0.11 -6.91 -3.53
CA TYR A 91 0.29 -6.87 -2.14
C TYR A 91 -0.81 -7.49 -1.27
N THR A 92 -0.39 -8.31 -0.32
CA THR A 92 -1.29 -8.80 0.73
C THR A 92 -1.44 -7.74 1.81
N VAL A 93 -2.70 -7.46 2.17
CA VAL A 93 -3.08 -6.62 3.31
C VAL A 93 -3.85 -7.50 4.29
N LYS A 94 -3.30 -7.68 5.50
CA LYS A 94 -4.01 -8.36 6.59
C LYS A 94 -4.61 -7.30 7.50
N ILE A 95 -5.89 -7.42 7.81
CA ILE A 95 -6.66 -6.45 8.59
C ILE A 95 -7.25 -7.16 9.80
N THR A 96 -7.05 -6.59 10.97
CA THR A 96 -7.77 -6.91 12.20
C THR A 96 -8.49 -5.65 12.68
N ARG A 97 -9.24 -5.72 13.78
CA ARG A 97 -9.90 -4.53 14.36
C ARG A 97 -8.88 -3.48 14.80
N GLU A 98 -7.70 -3.92 15.22
CA GLU A 98 -6.65 -3.12 15.86
C GLU A 98 -5.67 -2.51 14.85
N ASP A 99 -5.39 -3.17 13.72
CA ASP A 99 -4.47 -2.65 12.71
C ASP A 99 -4.68 -3.28 11.32
N ALA A 100 -4.02 -2.68 10.32
CA ALA A 100 -3.87 -3.25 8.99
C ALA A 100 -2.40 -3.32 8.60
N THR A 101 -1.88 -4.54 8.43
CA THR A 101 -0.50 -4.76 7.98
C THR A 101 -0.44 -4.87 6.47
N CYS A 102 0.53 -4.19 5.85
CA CYS A 102 0.74 -4.23 4.41
C CYS A 102 2.22 -4.36 4.09
N GLN A 103 2.54 -5.26 3.16
CA GLN A 103 3.91 -5.58 2.77
C GLN A 103 4.54 -4.60 1.76
N CYS A 104 3.82 -3.55 1.37
CA CYS A 104 4.30 -2.63 0.33
C CYS A 104 5.54 -1.82 0.79
N PRO A 105 6.45 -1.44 -0.12
CA PRO A 105 7.67 -0.72 0.27
C PRO A 105 7.46 0.66 0.89
N LEU A 106 6.30 1.31 0.64
CA LEU A 106 5.99 2.59 1.27
C LEU A 106 5.91 2.48 2.81
N THR A 107 5.30 1.41 3.31
CA THR A 107 5.23 1.16 4.77
C THR A 107 6.57 0.65 5.29
N ARG A 108 7.22 -0.30 4.59
CA ARG A 108 8.50 -0.90 5.01
C ARG A 108 9.69 0.07 5.00
N LEU A 109 9.92 0.76 3.89
CA LEU A 109 11.15 1.55 3.69
C LEU A 109 10.98 3.02 4.12
N ALA A 110 9.76 3.56 4.04
CA ALA A 110 9.51 4.96 4.41
C ALA A 110 8.85 5.14 5.78
N GLY A 111 8.45 4.04 6.43
CA GLY A 111 7.81 4.05 7.75
C GLY A 111 6.45 4.77 7.75
N ALA A 112 5.76 4.82 6.61
CA ALA A 112 4.46 5.47 6.53
C ALA A 112 3.43 4.65 7.33
N PRO A 113 2.64 5.26 8.24
CA PRO A 113 1.65 4.55 9.04
C PRO A 113 0.39 4.18 8.25
N LEU A 114 0.22 4.74 7.05
CA LEU A 114 -0.89 4.44 6.14
C LEU A 114 -0.37 4.44 4.71
N CYS A 115 -0.90 3.52 3.89
CA CYS A 115 -0.60 3.46 2.47
C CYS A 115 -1.88 3.27 1.66
N VAL A 116 -1.79 3.54 0.36
CA VAL A 116 -2.94 3.38 -0.56
C VAL A 116 -3.49 1.95 -0.57
N HIS A 117 -2.65 0.93 -0.38
CA HIS A 117 -3.09 -0.47 -0.36
C HIS A 117 -3.92 -0.81 0.87
N ARG A 118 -3.49 -0.34 2.06
CA ARG A 118 -4.28 -0.46 3.31
C ARG A 118 -5.66 0.17 3.14
N LEU A 119 -5.73 1.32 2.48
CA LEU A 119 -6.99 2.02 2.24
C LEU A 119 -7.87 1.33 1.21
N ALA A 120 -7.28 0.82 0.13
CA ALA A 120 -8.03 0.05 -0.88
C ALA A 120 -8.67 -1.21 -0.27
N ALA A 121 -7.94 -1.89 0.62
CA ALA A 121 -8.48 -3.01 1.38
C ALA A 121 -9.58 -2.59 2.37
N ALA A 122 -9.42 -1.44 3.04
CA ALA A 122 -10.44 -0.88 3.92
C ALA A 122 -11.72 -0.51 3.15
N VAL A 123 -11.59 0.06 1.95
CA VAL A 123 -12.74 0.33 1.05
C VAL A 123 -13.48 -0.96 0.73
N LEU A 124 -12.77 -2.01 0.31
CA LEU A 124 -13.38 -3.29 -0.02
C LEU A 124 -14.13 -3.88 1.19
N LEU A 125 -13.56 -3.82 2.39
CA LEU A 125 -14.23 -4.28 3.61
C LEU A 125 -15.48 -3.45 3.94
N TYR A 126 -15.39 -2.13 3.80
CA TYR A 126 -16.51 -1.23 4.03
C TYR A 126 -17.68 -1.53 3.09
N GLU A 127 -17.40 -1.74 1.79
CA GLU A 127 -18.39 -2.14 0.79
C GLU A 127 -18.99 -3.53 1.07
N ARG A 128 -18.25 -4.40 1.75
CA ARG A 128 -18.72 -5.72 2.21
C ARG A 128 -19.44 -5.69 3.55
N GLY A 129 -19.67 -4.52 4.13
CA GLY A 129 -20.35 -4.36 5.42
C GLY A 129 -19.49 -4.75 6.63
N ARG A 130 -18.18 -4.87 6.47
CA ARG A 130 -17.22 -5.23 7.52
C ARG A 130 -16.52 -4.00 8.12
N ALA A 131 -17.31 -2.97 8.41
CA ALA A 131 -16.80 -1.75 9.05
C ALA A 131 -16.30 -1.99 10.48
N ASP A 132 -16.72 -3.10 11.11
CA ASP A 132 -16.26 -3.56 12.42
C ASP A 132 -14.74 -3.80 12.46
N LEU A 133 -14.13 -4.20 11.34
CA LEU A 133 -12.69 -4.41 11.21
C LEU A 133 -11.89 -3.13 10.94
N LEU A 134 -12.53 -1.96 10.92
CA LEU A 134 -11.91 -0.71 10.45
C LEU A 134 -11.70 0.33 11.56
N ALA A 135 -11.80 -0.06 12.84
CA ALA A 135 -11.63 0.83 13.99
C ALA A 135 -10.24 1.50 14.05
N TRP A 136 -9.21 0.87 13.49
CA TRP A 136 -7.85 1.39 13.39
C TRP A 136 -7.69 2.59 12.43
N LEU A 137 -8.62 2.77 11.48
CA LEU A 137 -8.44 3.66 10.34
C LEU A 137 -8.32 5.15 10.72
N PRO A 138 -9.16 5.72 11.60
CA PRO A 138 -9.03 7.12 12.03
C PRO A 138 -7.65 7.46 12.61
N GLU A 139 -7.15 6.61 13.51
CA GLU A 139 -5.86 6.83 14.15
C GLU A 139 -4.71 6.67 13.16
N ALA A 140 -4.78 5.70 12.24
CA ALA A 140 -3.78 5.56 11.18
C ALA A 140 -3.76 6.78 10.24
N ALA A 141 -4.92 7.35 9.91
CA ALA A 141 -5.03 8.55 9.07
C ALA A 141 -4.46 9.80 9.76
N LYS A 142 -4.73 9.96 11.06
CA LYS A 142 -4.13 11.01 11.89
C LYS A 142 -2.60 10.90 11.90
N ARG A 143 -2.06 9.73 12.24
CA ARG A 143 -0.62 9.45 12.25
C ARG A 143 0.02 9.70 10.88
N TYR A 144 -0.67 9.39 9.79
CA TYR A 144 -0.18 9.66 8.44
C TYR A 144 -0.07 11.16 8.15
N SER A 145 -1.07 11.94 8.55
CA SER A 145 -1.05 13.40 8.39
C SER A 145 0.10 14.04 9.18
N GLU A 146 0.32 13.59 10.42
CA GLU A 146 1.48 14.02 11.22
C GLU A 146 2.82 13.61 10.59
N TRP A 147 2.90 12.39 10.07
CA TRP A 147 4.09 11.89 9.38
C TRP A 147 4.42 12.74 8.14
N LEU A 148 3.41 13.15 7.36
CA LEU A 148 3.59 14.06 6.22
C LEU A 148 4.15 15.41 6.64
N LEU A 149 3.63 15.98 7.72
CA LEU A 149 4.13 17.25 8.27
C LEU A 149 5.59 17.13 8.72
N ARG A 150 5.95 16.05 9.41
CA ARG A 150 7.35 15.79 9.84
C ARG A 150 8.29 15.61 8.65
N LYS A 151 7.87 14.86 7.62
CA LYS A 151 8.64 14.68 6.36
C LYS A 151 8.86 16.01 5.64
N ARG A 152 7.85 16.89 5.59
CA ARG A 152 7.97 18.22 5.00
C ARG A 152 8.97 19.10 5.76
N LYS A 153 8.87 19.17 7.09
CA LYS A 153 9.82 19.93 7.94
C LYS A 153 11.27 19.49 7.75
N ARG A 154 11.53 18.17 7.66
CA ARG A 154 12.88 17.65 7.39
C ARG A 154 13.44 18.07 6.03
N ARG A 155 12.59 18.17 5.01
CA ARG A 155 13.00 18.63 3.67
C ARG A 155 13.28 20.12 3.61
N THR A 156 12.51 20.94 4.32
CA THR A 156 12.69 22.41 4.34
C THR A 156 13.76 22.87 5.33
N GLY A 157 14.14 22.02 6.30
CA GLY A 157 15.19 22.31 7.29
C GLY A 157 16.60 21.90 6.88
N HIS A 158 16.83 21.42 5.65
CA HIS A 158 18.17 21.35 5.09
C HIS A 158 18.48 22.71 4.45
N PRO A 159 19.48 23.47 4.95
CA PRO A 159 19.96 24.62 4.22
C PRO A 159 20.40 24.12 2.84
N ALA A 160 19.96 24.80 1.78
CA ALA A 160 20.49 24.56 0.45
C ALA A 160 22.02 24.60 0.58
N ARG A 161 22.71 23.51 0.23
CA ARG A 161 24.17 23.54 0.08
C ARG A 161 24.46 24.73 -0.82
N ALA A 162 25.13 25.75 -0.28
CA ALA A 162 25.57 26.91 -1.04
C ALA A 162 26.28 26.37 -2.28
N LYS A 163 25.83 26.81 -3.47
CA LYS A 163 26.55 26.50 -4.70
C LYS A 163 27.99 26.96 -4.49
N PRO A 164 29.01 26.13 -4.74
CA PRO A 164 30.37 26.62 -4.74
C PRO A 164 30.47 27.78 -5.74
N LEU A 165 31.00 28.91 -5.27
CA LEU A 165 31.27 30.07 -6.10
C LEU A 165 32.18 29.63 -7.26
N PRO A 166 31.97 30.15 -8.50
CA PRO A 166 32.87 29.85 -9.60
C PRO A 166 34.27 30.33 -9.22
N LEU A 167 35.24 29.43 -9.27
CA LEU A 167 36.64 29.77 -9.18
C LEU A 167 36.98 30.66 -10.38
N ASN A 168 37.21 31.95 -10.12
CA ASN A 168 37.85 32.83 -11.08
C ASN A 168 39.19 32.19 -11.44
N THR A 169 39.33 31.81 -12.70
CA THR A 169 40.60 31.35 -13.25
C THR A 169 41.27 32.60 -13.84
N PRO A 170 42.56 32.85 -13.53
CA PRO A 170 43.28 34.05 -13.98
C PRO A 170 43.42 34.14 -15.49
#